data_AF-A0A9N9NFN6-F1
#
_entry.id   AF-A0A9N9NFN6-F1
#
_cell.length_a   1.000
_cell.length_b   1.000
_cell.length_c   1.000
_cell.angle_alpha   90.00
_cell.angle_beta   90.00
_cell.angle_gamma   90.00
#
_symmetry.space_group_name_H-M   'P 1'
#
loop_
_entity.id
_entity.type
_entity.pdbx_description
1 polymer ?
#
loop_
_entity_poly.entity_id
_entity_poly.type
_entity_poly.pdbx_seq_one_letter_code
_entity_poly.pdbx_strand_id
1 'polypeptide(L)'
;KFKKAKEHLENEYEIVNGFISPYSEKHVNSKFYEEAIPLHHRLEMIKIIIKNLSWIKLDEYESSSEKNIYKSHEIIHNLSNLLNKEAKKPIKVFYFCEANQIIDEEIKPTHLDNYGLIIIEGYHKEKDKDPDWKEKCKETIGKLYDKNIWERFQKELIFRNYNESTISSEMIRKMIMNNDENWKEYYSKEMVTYIENNKKDFFKTI
;
A
#
# COMPACT_ATOMS: atom_id res chain seq x y z
N LYS A 1 -7.84 2.59 7.33
CA LYS A 1 -6.39 2.37 7.53
C LYS A 1 -5.52 3.64 7.50
N PHE A 2 -5.29 4.35 6.37
CA PHE A 2 -4.41 5.55 6.33
C PHE A 2 -4.77 6.64 7.35
N LYS A 3 -6.06 6.94 7.55
CA LYS A 3 -6.51 7.90 8.58
C LYS A 3 -6.09 7.52 10.00
N LYS A 4 -6.33 6.27 10.40
CA LYS A 4 -5.92 5.73 11.72
C LYS A 4 -4.40 5.76 11.90
N ALA A 5 -3.65 5.50 10.83
CA ALA A 5 -2.19 5.59 10.84
C ALA A 5 -1.72 7.02 11.08
N LYS A 6 -2.34 8.00 10.40
CA LYS A 6 -2.10 9.42 10.63
C LYS A 6 -2.41 9.81 12.08
N GLU A 7 -3.62 9.53 12.57
CA GLU A 7 -4.04 9.83 13.95
C GLU A 7 -3.06 9.26 14.99
N HIS A 8 -2.55 8.06 14.73
CA HIS A 8 -1.57 7.43 15.60
C HIS A 8 -0.22 8.16 15.58
N LEU A 9 0.31 8.47 14.40
CA LEU A 9 1.60 9.13 14.25
C LEU A 9 1.59 10.59 14.67
N GLU A 10 0.43 11.26 14.67
CA GLU A 10 0.30 12.66 15.08
C GLU A 10 0.67 12.92 16.55
N ASN A 11 0.84 11.87 17.36
CA ASN A 11 1.37 11.98 18.71
C ASN A 11 2.90 12.22 18.75
N GLU A 12 3.62 11.84 17.69
CA GLU A 12 5.09 11.87 17.63
C GLU A 12 5.61 12.70 16.44
N TYR A 13 4.81 12.87 15.40
CA TYR A 13 5.18 13.50 14.14
C TYR A 13 4.13 14.49 13.67
N GLU A 14 4.56 15.55 13.00
CA GLU A 14 3.67 16.37 12.18
C GLU A 14 3.49 15.69 10.80
N ILE A 15 2.27 15.22 10.52
CA ILE A 15 1.97 14.54 9.25
C ILE A 15 1.66 15.57 8.16
N VAL A 16 2.66 15.84 7.32
CA VAL A 16 2.57 16.86 6.27
C VAL A 16 1.93 16.37 4.97
N ASN A 17 2.11 15.10 4.60
CA ASN A 17 1.53 14.48 3.39
C ASN A 17 1.42 12.96 3.55
N GLY A 18 0.54 12.35 2.77
CA GLY A 18 0.48 10.92 2.48
C GLY A 18 0.52 10.71 0.97
N PHE A 19 1.04 9.57 0.53
CA PHE A 19 1.16 9.26 -0.90
C PHE A 19 0.57 7.89 -1.20
N ILE A 20 -0.16 7.79 -2.31
CA ILE A 20 -0.49 6.53 -2.95
C ILE A 20 0.31 6.50 -4.25
N SER A 21 1.21 5.52 -4.38
CA SER A 21 1.98 5.30 -5.61
C SER A 21 1.53 3.97 -6.21
N PRO A 22 0.76 4.00 -7.32
CA PRO A 22 0.30 2.78 -7.97
C PRO A 22 1.42 2.14 -8.79
N TYR A 23 1.45 0.81 -8.77
CA TYR A 23 2.36 0.02 -9.60
C TYR A 23 2.24 0.38 -11.10
N SER A 24 3.35 0.29 -11.82
CA SER A 24 3.39 0.49 -13.26
C SER A 24 2.51 -0.52 -14.01
N GLU A 25 2.06 -0.13 -15.20
CA GLU A 25 1.28 -1.01 -16.07
C GLU A 25 2.00 -2.32 -16.37
N LYS A 26 3.32 -2.24 -16.57
CA LYS A 26 4.19 -3.42 -16.77
C LYS A 26 4.20 -4.34 -15.55
N HIS A 27 4.29 -3.80 -14.34
CA HIS A 27 4.26 -4.59 -13.11
C HIS A 27 2.92 -5.33 -12.96
N VAL A 28 1.81 -4.59 -13.07
CA VAL A 28 0.46 -5.17 -12.89
C VAL A 28 0.18 -6.25 -13.95
N ASN A 29 0.50 -5.99 -15.22
CA ASN A 29 0.28 -6.95 -16.30
C ASN A 29 1.15 -8.21 -16.15
N SER A 30 2.34 -8.11 -15.56
CA SER A 30 3.20 -9.27 -15.31
C SER A 30 2.67 -10.20 -14.21
N LYS A 31 1.93 -9.66 -13.23
CA LYS A 31 1.42 -10.41 -12.07
C LYS A 31 -0.05 -10.83 -12.24
N PHE A 32 -0.86 -10.07 -12.98
CA PHE A 32 -2.32 -10.20 -13.00
C PHE A 32 -2.94 -10.21 -14.40
N TYR A 33 -2.15 -10.47 -15.46
CA TYR A 33 -2.50 -10.39 -16.89
C TYR A 33 -4.00 -10.23 -17.27
N GLU A 34 -4.85 -11.25 -17.06
CA GLU A 34 -6.27 -11.23 -17.48
C GLU A 34 -7.17 -10.43 -16.54
N GLU A 35 -6.74 -10.26 -15.29
CA GLU A 35 -7.42 -9.47 -14.26
C GLU A 35 -6.87 -8.03 -14.18
N ALA A 36 -5.89 -7.66 -14.98
CA ALA A 36 -5.19 -6.39 -14.83
C ALA A 36 -6.08 -5.21 -15.27
N ILE A 37 -6.45 -4.35 -14.32
CA ILE A 37 -7.13 -3.09 -14.64
C ILE A 37 -6.11 -2.09 -15.21
N PRO A 38 -6.37 -1.49 -16.38
CA PRO A 38 -5.47 -0.52 -16.99
C PRO A 38 -5.10 0.66 -16.07
N LEU A 39 -3.88 1.17 -16.19
CA LEU A 39 -3.33 2.23 -15.35
C LEU A 39 -4.24 3.44 -15.23
N HIS A 40 -4.73 3.96 -16.36
CA HIS A 40 -5.56 5.17 -16.34
C HIS A 40 -6.82 4.99 -15.48
N HIS A 41 -7.47 3.82 -15.52
CA HIS A 41 -8.59 3.51 -14.63
C HIS A 41 -8.15 3.40 -13.17
N ARG A 42 -7.00 2.79 -12.88
CA ARG A 42 -6.45 2.75 -11.52
C ARG A 42 -6.17 4.14 -10.96
N LEU A 43 -5.63 5.05 -11.77
CA LEU A 43 -5.39 6.44 -11.37
C LEU A 43 -6.71 7.16 -11.07
N GLU A 44 -7.72 7.03 -11.92
CA GLU A 44 -9.05 7.64 -11.68
C GLU A 44 -9.73 7.07 -10.43
N MET A 45 -9.67 5.76 -10.22
CA MET A 45 -10.18 5.13 -9.00
C MET A 45 -9.48 5.67 -7.75
N ILE A 46 -8.15 5.85 -7.78
CA ILE A 46 -7.41 6.45 -6.68
C ILE A 46 -7.85 7.90 -6.46
N LYS A 47 -7.98 8.70 -7.52
CA LYS A 47 -8.44 10.10 -7.45
C LYS A 47 -9.82 10.20 -6.78
N ILE A 48 -10.76 9.33 -7.14
CA ILE A 48 -12.09 9.26 -6.51
C ILE A 48 -11.97 9.01 -4.99
N ILE A 49 -11.12 8.07 -4.57
CA ILE A 49 -10.93 7.72 -3.15
C ILE A 49 -10.29 8.88 -2.36
N ILE A 50 -9.27 9.53 -2.93
CA ILE A 50 -8.50 10.56 -2.22
C ILE A 50 -9.10 11.97 -2.34
N LYS A 51 -10.13 12.18 -3.17
CA LYS A 51 -10.78 13.48 -3.41
C LYS A 51 -11.12 14.25 -2.13
N ASN A 52 -11.53 13.55 -1.08
CA ASN A 52 -11.90 14.14 0.21
C ASN A 52 -10.80 14.02 1.28
N LEU A 53 -9.58 13.67 0.89
CA LEU A 53 -8.42 13.45 1.75
C LEU A 53 -7.31 14.44 1.36
N SER A 54 -7.46 15.69 1.78
CA SER A 54 -6.58 16.81 1.36
C SER A 54 -5.08 16.60 1.63
N TRP A 55 -4.73 15.70 2.55
CA TRP A 55 -3.35 15.37 2.90
C TRP A 55 -2.77 14.21 2.09
N ILE A 56 -3.59 13.45 1.34
CA ILE A 56 -3.13 12.34 0.51
C ILE A 56 -3.01 12.78 -0.95
N LYS A 57 -1.88 12.48 -1.57
CA LYS A 57 -1.59 12.77 -2.97
C LYS A 57 -1.35 11.48 -3.75
N LEU A 58 -1.66 11.53 -5.02
CA LEU A 58 -1.27 10.51 -5.99
C LEU A 58 0.16 10.81 -6.46
N ASP A 59 1.05 9.83 -6.33
CA ASP A 59 2.42 9.90 -6.84
C ASP A 59 2.58 8.95 -8.03
N GLU A 60 2.66 9.52 -9.22
CA GLU A 60 2.73 8.79 -10.49
C GLU A 60 4.16 8.46 -10.92
N TYR A 61 5.18 8.72 -10.09
CA TYR A 61 6.59 8.46 -10.44
C TYR A 61 6.82 7.00 -10.85
N GLU A 62 6.32 6.05 -10.06
CA GLU A 62 6.39 4.63 -10.41
C GLU A 62 5.56 4.32 -11.65
N SER A 63 4.29 4.74 -11.65
CA SER A 63 3.34 4.37 -12.69
C SER A 63 3.65 4.92 -14.07
N SER A 64 4.33 6.06 -14.13
CA SER A 64 4.76 6.71 -15.37
C SER A 64 5.95 6.00 -16.03
N SER A 65 6.59 5.03 -15.37
CA SER A 65 7.68 4.28 -15.97
C SER A 65 7.18 3.17 -16.88
N GLU A 66 7.44 3.32 -18.18
CA GLU A 66 7.12 2.30 -19.19
C GLU A 66 8.04 1.07 -19.12
N LYS A 67 9.28 1.27 -18.63
CA LYS A 67 10.36 0.26 -18.75
C LYS A 67 10.70 -0.43 -17.45
N ASN A 68 10.53 0.24 -16.31
CA ASN A 68 11.01 -0.26 -15.03
C ASN A 68 9.88 -0.87 -14.21
N ILE A 69 10.20 -1.99 -13.56
CA ILE A 69 9.45 -2.49 -12.42
C ILE A 69 10.29 -2.12 -11.21
N TYR A 70 9.83 -1.15 -10.43
CA TYR A 70 10.54 -0.70 -9.24
C TYR A 70 10.26 -1.64 -8.07
N LYS A 71 11.25 -1.79 -7.20
CA LYS A 71 11.03 -2.37 -5.88
C LYS A 71 10.49 -1.29 -4.95
N SER A 72 9.65 -1.66 -3.99
CA SER A 72 9.02 -0.70 -3.08
C SER A 72 10.06 0.19 -2.36
N HIS A 73 11.21 -0.36 -1.96
CA HIS A 73 12.29 0.42 -1.32
C HIS A 73 12.92 1.48 -2.23
N GLU A 74 12.97 1.26 -3.55
CA GLU A 74 13.52 2.24 -4.50
C GLU A 74 12.58 3.45 -4.60
N ILE A 75 11.27 3.20 -4.64
CA ILE A 75 10.25 4.25 -4.67
C ILE A 75 10.31 5.08 -3.39
N ILE A 76 10.35 4.42 -2.22
CA ILE A 76 10.41 5.10 -0.93
C ILE A 76 11.71 5.92 -0.80
N HIS A 77 12.84 5.37 -1.25
CA HIS A 77 14.11 6.08 -1.24
C HIS A 77 14.09 7.31 -2.14
N ASN A 78 13.59 7.19 -3.37
CA ASN A 78 13.47 8.31 -4.30
C ASN A 78 12.52 9.39 -3.77
N LEU A 79 11.38 9.00 -3.21
CA LEU A 79 10.44 9.94 -2.58
C LEU A 79 11.08 10.64 -1.37
N SER A 80 11.79 9.91 -0.51
CA SER A 80 12.51 10.48 0.64
C SER A 80 13.55 11.51 0.21
N ASN A 81 14.36 11.18 -0.80
CA ASN A 81 15.37 12.09 -1.35
C ASN A 81 14.72 13.34 -1.97
N LEU A 82 13.66 13.17 -2.75
CA LEU A 82 12.93 14.27 -3.39
C LEU A 82 12.36 15.23 -2.34
N LEU A 83 11.68 14.70 -1.32
CA LEU A 83 11.09 15.49 -0.25
C LEU A 83 12.14 16.23 0.57
N ASN A 84 13.28 15.59 0.85
CA ASN A 84 14.34 16.19 1.67
C ASN A 84 15.24 17.17 0.91
N LYS A 85 15.25 17.18 -0.44
CA LYS A 85 16.12 18.05 -1.24
C LYS A 85 15.90 19.55 -0.96
N GLU A 86 14.65 19.94 -0.70
CA GLU A 86 14.26 21.35 -0.52
C GLU A 86 13.60 21.61 0.85
N ALA A 87 13.53 20.59 1.71
CA ALA A 87 12.88 20.72 3.00
C ALA A 87 13.76 21.49 4.00
N LYS A 88 13.15 22.47 4.68
CA LYS A 88 13.81 23.22 5.77
C LYS A 88 14.09 22.36 7.01
N LYS A 89 13.40 21.23 7.15
CA LYS A 89 13.55 20.26 8.23
C LYS A 89 13.57 18.85 7.62
N PRO A 90 14.32 17.90 8.20
CA PRO A 90 14.29 16.52 7.75
C PRO A 90 12.87 15.94 7.76
N ILE A 91 12.46 15.33 6.64
CA ILE A 91 11.18 14.64 6.50
C ILE A 91 11.46 13.14 6.61
N LYS A 92 10.90 12.51 7.64
CA LYS A 92 10.89 11.04 7.76
C LYS A 92 9.75 10.49 6.90
N VAL A 93 10.08 9.58 5.99
CA VAL A 93 9.08 8.86 5.19
C VAL A 93 8.79 7.52 5.84
N PHE A 94 7.51 7.19 5.97
CA PHE A 94 7.05 5.88 6.41
C PHE A 94 6.36 5.14 5.26
N TYR A 95 6.75 3.89 5.06
CA TYR A 95 6.08 2.99 4.12
C TYR A 95 5.02 2.16 4.83
N PHE A 96 3.82 2.19 4.27
CA PHE A 96 2.65 1.53 4.86
C PHE A 96 2.40 0.20 4.15
N CYS A 97 2.49 -0.91 4.87
CA CYS A 97 2.35 -2.25 4.31
C CYS A 97 1.61 -3.21 5.24
N GLU A 98 1.05 -4.26 4.65
CA GLU A 98 0.43 -5.35 5.40
C GLU A 98 1.46 -6.41 5.81
N ALA A 99 1.21 -7.07 6.94
CA ALA A 99 2.13 -8.04 7.53
C ALA A 99 2.46 -9.20 6.58
N ASN A 100 1.48 -9.69 5.82
CA ASN A 100 1.69 -10.73 4.82
C ASN A 100 2.70 -10.32 3.75
N GLN A 101 2.75 -9.05 3.34
CA GLN A 101 3.73 -8.58 2.35
C GLN A 101 5.18 -8.68 2.87
N ILE A 102 5.37 -8.62 4.19
CA ILE A 102 6.67 -8.85 4.84
C ILE A 102 6.93 -10.34 5.00
N ILE A 103 5.97 -11.08 5.55
CA ILE A 103 6.08 -12.53 5.83
C ILE A 103 6.32 -13.34 4.55
N ASP A 104 5.61 -13.01 3.47
CA ASP A 104 5.71 -13.66 2.17
C ASP A 104 6.91 -13.14 1.34
N GLU A 105 7.75 -12.30 1.94
CA GLU A 105 8.92 -11.66 1.31
C GLU A 105 8.63 -10.86 0.02
N GLU A 106 7.37 -10.48 -0.23
CA GLU A 106 7.01 -9.58 -1.33
C GLU A 106 7.73 -8.23 -1.19
N ILE A 107 7.96 -7.81 0.06
CA ILE A 107 8.65 -6.58 0.41
C ILE A 107 9.82 -6.93 1.31
N LYS A 108 11.03 -6.52 0.88
CA LYS A 108 12.25 -6.64 1.66
C LYS A 108 12.58 -5.27 2.27
N PRO A 109 12.35 -5.08 3.58
CA PRO A 109 12.53 -3.79 4.24
C PRO A 109 14.00 -3.47 4.50
N THR A 110 14.77 -3.26 3.43
CA THR A 110 16.17 -2.84 3.49
C THR A 110 16.29 -1.33 3.60
N HIS A 111 17.34 -0.81 4.24
CA HIS A 111 17.60 0.62 4.43
C HIS A 111 16.64 1.37 5.37
N LEU A 112 16.22 0.75 6.48
CA LEU A 112 15.41 1.38 7.53
C LEU A 112 16.01 2.67 8.13
N ASP A 113 17.33 2.88 8.00
CA ASP A 113 17.95 4.16 8.36
C ASP A 113 17.35 5.33 7.55
N ASN A 114 16.92 5.07 6.30
CA ASN A 114 16.42 6.08 5.37
C ASN A 114 14.89 6.28 5.43
N TYR A 115 14.14 5.28 5.90
CA TYR A 115 12.67 5.32 5.98
C TYR A 115 12.14 4.40 7.07
N GLY A 116 10.96 4.70 7.62
CA GLY A 116 10.26 3.84 8.55
C GLY A 116 9.23 2.94 7.86
N LEU A 117 8.71 1.96 8.59
CA LEU A 117 7.64 1.06 8.20
C LEU A 117 6.51 1.13 9.20
N ILE A 118 5.30 1.16 8.66
CA ILE A 118 4.08 0.91 9.41
C ILE A 118 3.54 -0.41 8.88
N ILE A 119 3.70 -1.45 9.68
CA ILE A 119 3.28 -2.80 9.36
C ILE A 119 1.95 -3.05 10.07
N ILE A 120 0.95 -3.44 9.31
CA ILE A 120 -0.39 -3.67 9.83
C ILE A 120 -0.84 -5.11 9.67
N GLU A 121 -1.64 -5.58 10.60
CA GLU A 121 -2.32 -6.86 10.41
C GLU A 121 -3.32 -6.79 9.24
N GLY A 122 -3.27 -7.79 8.37
CA GLY A 122 -4.23 -8.03 7.30
C GLY A 122 -4.90 -9.38 7.52
N TYR A 123 -6.22 -9.40 7.57
CA TYR A 123 -7.03 -10.61 7.71
C TYR A 123 -8.39 -10.40 7.04
N HIS A 124 -9.01 -11.44 6.49
CA HIS A 124 -10.32 -11.31 5.82
C HIS A 124 -11.49 -11.49 6.78
N LYS A 125 -11.42 -12.51 7.65
CA LYS A 125 -12.42 -12.79 8.68
C LYS A 125 -11.72 -12.86 10.04
N GLU A 126 -12.48 -12.63 11.11
CA GLU A 126 -11.96 -12.69 12.48
C GLU A 126 -11.26 -14.02 12.81
N LYS A 127 -11.76 -15.13 12.25
CA LYS A 127 -11.15 -16.46 12.39
C LYS A 127 -9.81 -16.62 11.66
N ASP A 128 -9.48 -15.72 10.73
CA ASP A 128 -8.26 -15.74 9.93
C ASP A 128 -7.15 -14.88 10.59
N LYS A 129 -7.42 -14.27 11.75
CA LYS A 129 -6.41 -13.54 12.53
C LYS A 129 -5.27 -14.47 12.93
N ASP A 130 -4.05 -13.98 12.74
CA ASP A 130 -2.84 -14.69 13.11
C ASP A 130 -2.25 -14.05 14.35
N PRO A 131 -2.39 -14.63 15.57
CA PRO A 131 -1.92 -13.99 16.79
C PRO A 131 -0.41 -13.72 16.78
N ASP A 132 0.36 -14.45 15.96
CA ASP A 132 1.81 -14.39 15.90
C ASP A 132 2.34 -13.54 14.74
N TRP A 133 1.48 -12.81 14.01
CA TRP A 133 1.87 -12.04 12.83
C TRP A 133 3.03 -11.08 13.08
N LYS A 134 3.08 -10.45 14.27
CA LYS A 134 4.15 -9.53 14.66
C LYS A 134 5.48 -10.26 14.79
N GLU A 135 5.48 -11.41 15.45
CA GLU A 135 6.70 -12.20 15.64
C GLU A 135 7.20 -12.77 14.32
N LYS A 136 6.31 -13.25 13.44
CA LYS A 136 6.67 -13.68 12.08
C LYS A 136 7.27 -12.56 11.23
N CYS A 137 6.70 -11.36 11.30
CA CYS A 137 7.30 -10.18 10.69
C CYS A 137 8.69 -9.90 11.28
N LYS A 138 8.82 -9.93 12.62
CA LYS A 138 10.11 -9.72 13.28
C LYS A 138 11.15 -10.73 12.83
N GLU A 139 10.84 -12.02 12.83
CA GLU A 139 11.75 -13.06 12.34
C GLU A 139 12.20 -12.81 10.90
N THR A 140 11.27 -12.44 10.03
CA THR A 140 11.57 -12.20 8.61
C THR A 140 12.47 -10.98 8.41
N ILE A 141 12.16 -9.87 9.08
CA ILE A 141 12.99 -8.66 9.06
C ILE A 141 14.35 -8.94 9.72
N GLY A 142 14.39 -9.69 10.83
CA GLY A 142 15.59 -10.04 11.56
C GLY A 142 16.58 -10.85 10.74
N LYS A 143 16.13 -11.62 9.74
CA LYS A 143 17.01 -12.31 8.77
C LYS A 143 17.80 -11.34 7.88
N LEU A 144 17.34 -10.10 7.71
CA LEU A 144 17.96 -9.09 6.83
C LEU A 144 19.00 -8.22 7.56
N TYR A 145 19.06 -8.29 8.89
CA TYR A 145 19.85 -7.39 9.73
C TYR A 145 20.62 -8.15 10.82
N ASP A 146 21.49 -7.43 11.52
CA ASP A 146 22.18 -7.97 12.70
C ASP A 146 21.24 -8.09 13.92
N LYS A 147 21.76 -8.70 15.00
CA LYS A 147 20.98 -9.05 16.21
C LYS A 147 20.35 -7.84 16.93
N ASN A 148 20.79 -6.61 16.66
CA ASN A 148 20.37 -5.41 17.41
C ASN A 148 19.36 -4.54 16.64
N ILE A 149 18.77 -5.06 15.55
CA ILE A 149 17.83 -4.32 14.72
C ILE A 149 16.67 -3.70 15.52
N TRP A 150 16.14 -4.41 16.52
CA TRP A 150 14.97 -3.96 17.29
C TRP A 150 15.24 -2.75 18.16
N GLU A 151 16.43 -2.67 18.75
CA GLU A 151 16.85 -1.52 19.55
C GLU A 151 17.18 -0.33 18.64
N ARG A 152 17.87 -0.60 17.52
CA ARG A 152 18.31 0.41 16.56
C ARG A 152 17.14 1.09 15.85
N PHE A 153 16.13 0.33 15.45
CA PHE A 153 15.04 0.79 14.58
C PHE A 153 13.67 0.82 15.28
N GLN A 154 13.67 0.96 16.60
CA GLN A 154 12.42 0.97 17.40
C GLN A 154 11.43 2.08 16.97
N LYS A 155 11.93 3.20 16.43
CA LYS A 155 11.10 4.32 15.95
C LYS A 155 10.69 4.16 14.49
N GLU A 156 11.47 3.39 13.75
CA GLU A 156 11.27 3.10 12.34
C GLU A 156 10.31 1.93 12.12
N LEU A 157 10.19 0.99 13.06
CA LEU A 157 9.36 -0.21 12.91
C LEU A 157 8.11 -0.13 13.77
N ILE A 158 6.99 0.23 13.15
CA ILE A 158 5.72 0.46 13.84
C ILE A 158 4.73 -0.66 13.48
N PHE A 159 4.42 -1.51 14.46
CA PHE A 159 3.44 -2.59 14.31
C PHE A 159 2.06 -2.17 14.82
N ARG A 160 1.02 -2.21 13.98
CA ARG A 160 -0.35 -1.82 14.38
C ARG A 160 -1.40 -2.85 13.97
N ASN A 161 -2.38 -3.05 14.85
CA ASN A 161 -3.60 -3.77 14.52
C ASN A 161 -4.76 -2.77 14.67
N TYR A 162 -5.55 -2.58 13.60
CA TYR A 162 -6.70 -1.68 13.58
C TYR A 162 -8.04 -2.37 13.80
N ASN A 163 -8.03 -3.70 13.99
CA ASN A 163 -9.17 -4.61 14.12
C ASN A 163 -10.19 -4.40 13.00
N GLU A 164 -9.70 -4.28 11.77
CA GLU A 164 -10.52 -4.14 10.57
C GLU A 164 -10.19 -5.27 9.60
N SER A 165 -11.22 -5.99 9.16
CA SER A 165 -11.09 -6.93 8.06
C SER A 165 -10.60 -6.20 6.81
N THR A 166 -9.77 -6.89 6.05
CA THR A 166 -9.27 -6.50 4.75
C THR A 166 -10.04 -7.25 3.68
N ILE A 167 -10.19 -6.61 2.52
CA ILE A 167 -10.55 -7.31 1.30
C ILE A 167 -9.40 -7.12 0.31
N SER A 168 -8.93 -8.22 -0.28
CA SER A 168 -7.86 -8.13 -1.27
C SER A 168 -8.42 -7.58 -2.57
N SER A 169 -7.57 -6.87 -3.32
CA SER A 169 -7.95 -6.41 -4.66
C SER A 169 -8.26 -7.57 -5.60
N GLU A 170 -7.61 -8.72 -5.41
CA GLU A 170 -7.89 -9.95 -6.15
C GLU A 170 -9.32 -10.46 -5.91
N MET A 171 -9.79 -10.48 -4.67
CA MET A 171 -11.17 -10.86 -4.36
C MET A 171 -12.17 -9.92 -5.03
N ILE A 172 -11.95 -8.61 -4.96
CA ILE A 172 -12.81 -7.62 -5.62
C ILE A 172 -12.85 -7.84 -7.13
N ARG A 173 -11.70 -8.03 -7.79
CA ARG A 173 -11.66 -8.28 -9.24
C ARG A 173 -12.41 -9.54 -9.63
N LYS A 174 -12.21 -10.63 -8.89
CA LYS A 174 -12.94 -11.89 -9.11
C LYS A 174 -14.45 -11.72 -8.93
N MET A 175 -14.89 -10.96 -7.93
CA MET A 175 -16.32 -10.63 -7.77
C MET A 175 -16.85 -9.87 -8.99
N ILE A 176 -16.14 -8.83 -9.45
CA ILE A 176 -16.56 -8.05 -10.62
C ILE A 176 -16.61 -8.93 -11.89
N MET A 177 -15.58 -9.74 -12.15
CA MET A 177 -15.51 -10.63 -13.32
C MET A 177 -16.63 -11.68 -13.31
N ASN A 178 -17.00 -12.17 -12.13
CA ASN A 178 -18.07 -13.16 -11.97
C ASN A 178 -19.48 -12.56 -11.87
N ASN A 179 -19.63 -11.24 -12.05
CA ASN A 179 -20.89 -10.51 -11.84
C ASN A 179 -21.50 -10.70 -10.43
N ASP A 180 -20.66 -10.91 -9.41
CA ASP A 180 -21.07 -10.92 -8.01
C ASP A 180 -21.21 -9.48 -7.52
N GLU A 181 -22.43 -9.04 -7.22
CA GLU A 181 -22.71 -7.64 -6.83
C GLU A 181 -22.22 -7.28 -5.41
N ASN A 182 -21.74 -8.25 -4.61
CA ASN A 182 -21.27 -8.01 -3.24
C ASN A 182 -20.07 -7.06 -3.16
N TRP A 183 -19.28 -6.91 -4.24
CA TRP A 183 -18.14 -5.95 -4.25
C TRP A 183 -18.60 -4.51 -4.01
N LYS A 184 -19.87 -4.18 -4.33
CA LYS A 184 -20.44 -2.84 -4.16
C LYS A 184 -20.48 -2.38 -2.71
N GLU A 185 -20.59 -3.31 -1.76
CA GLU A 185 -20.65 -3.01 -0.33
C GLU A 185 -19.33 -2.45 0.22
N TYR A 186 -18.22 -2.67 -0.49
CA TYR A 186 -16.88 -2.25 -0.06
C TYR A 186 -16.50 -0.84 -0.52
N TYR A 187 -17.30 -0.21 -1.38
CA TYR A 187 -16.93 1.04 -2.03
C TYR A 187 -18.02 2.11 -1.95
N SER A 188 -17.62 3.38 -2.11
CA SER A 188 -18.55 4.49 -2.19
C SER A 188 -19.39 4.42 -3.48
N LYS A 189 -20.57 5.05 -3.48
CA LYS A 189 -21.44 5.13 -4.66
C LYS A 189 -20.74 5.72 -5.90
N GLU A 190 -19.84 6.69 -5.71
CA GLU A 190 -19.05 7.31 -6.79
C GLU A 190 -18.11 6.29 -7.42
N MET A 191 -17.41 5.49 -6.61
CA MET A 191 -16.56 4.40 -7.08
C MET A 191 -17.36 3.30 -7.77
N VAL A 192 -18.48 2.88 -7.19
CA VAL A 192 -19.36 1.86 -7.79
C VAL A 192 -19.82 2.29 -9.17
N THR A 193 -20.32 3.52 -9.30
CA THR A 193 -20.74 4.10 -10.59
C THR A 193 -19.60 4.10 -11.61
N TYR A 194 -18.39 4.49 -11.18
CA TYR A 194 -17.22 4.51 -12.06
C TYR A 194 -16.89 3.10 -12.58
N ILE A 195 -16.81 2.12 -11.68
CA ILE A 195 -16.52 0.72 -12.04
C ILE A 195 -17.59 0.17 -12.98
N GLU A 196 -18.87 0.37 -12.69
CA GLU A 196 -19.96 -0.13 -13.55
C GLU A 196 -19.92 0.44 -14.97
N ASN A 197 -19.61 1.74 -15.11
CA ASN A 197 -19.55 2.41 -16.41
C ASN A 197 -18.34 1.97 -17.25
N ASN A 198 -17.24 1.56 -16.61
CA ASN A 198 -15.98 1.24 -17.27
C ASN A 198 -15.63 -0.26 -17.21
N LYS A 199 -16.45 -1.12 -16.59
CA LYS A 199 -16.12 -2.54 -16.37
C LYS A 199 -15.77 -3.31 -17.64
N LYS A 200 -16.31 -2.90 -18.79
CA LYS A 200 -16.02 -3.50 -20.10
C LYS A 200 -14.59 -3.23 -20.57
N ASP A 201 -13.97 -2.16 -20.08
CA ASP A 201 -12.62 -1.74 -20.43
C ASP A 201 -11.58 -2.27 -19.43
N PHE A 202 -12.02 -2.88 -18.32
CA PHE A 202 -11.14 -3.38 -17.26
C PHE A 202 -10.51 -4.72 -17.59
N PHE A 203 -11.30 -5.64 -18.14
CA PHE A 203 -10.89 -7.01 -18.36
C PHE A 203 -10.96 -7.31 -19.84
N LYS A 204 -9.91 -7.91 -20.38
CA LYS A 204 -9.94 -8.40 -21.75
C LYS A 204 -11.07 -9.41 -21.85
N THR A 205 -11.99 -9.18 -22.78
CA THR A 205 -13.03 -10.14 -23.09
C THR A 205 -12.36 -11.37 -23.69
N ILE A 206 -12.52 -12.53 -23.06
CA ILE A 206 -12.12 -13.84 -23.61
C ILE A 206 -13.08 -14.19 -24.74
#